data_AF-A0A0U5FZD6-F1
#
_entry.id   AF-A0A0U5FZD6-F1
#
_cell.length_a   1.000
_cell.length_b   1.000
_cell.length_c   1.000
_cell.angle_alpha   90.00
_cell.angle_beta   90.00
_cell.angle_gamma   90.00
#
_symmetry.space_group_name_H-M   'P 1'
#
loop_
_entity.id
_entity.type
_entity.pdbx_description
1 polymer ?
#
loop_
_entity_poly.entity_id
_entity_poly.type
_entity_poly.pdbx_seq_one_letter_code
_entity_poly.pdbx_strand_id
1 'polypeptide(L)' 'MPFTEGTRVIYPTENGSGSVGTVKSFENGIYRVEAKDGKAVELEEAKVKEFKAGDFKPQESGFKHKGAMLGGFGF' A
#
# COMPACT_ATOMS: atom_id res chain seq x y z
N MET A 1 8.37 11.09 -8.24
CA MET A 1 7.63 10.73 -9.46
C MET A 1 6.20 10.55 -9.04
N PRO A 2 5.23 11.19 -9.73
CA PRO A 2 3.86 11.04 -9.32
C PRO A 2 3.36 9.61 -9.55
N PHE A 3 2.47 9.11 -8.69
CA PHE A 3 1.84 7.81 -8.88
C PHE A 3 1.07 7.79 -10.21
N THR A 4 1.24 6.73 -10.99
CA THR A 4 0.51 6.56 -12.25
C THR A 4 -0.96 6.27 -11.99
N GLU A 5 -1.84 6.63 -12.92
CA GLU A 5 -3.24 6.20 -12.90
C GLU A 5 -3.33 4.67 -12.77
N GLY A 6 -4.27 4.19 -11.96
CA GLY A 6 -4.44 2.77 -11.63
C GLY A 6 -3.54 2.28 -10.49
N THR A 7 -2.61 3.09 -9.98
CA THR A 7 -1.76 2.73 -8.84
C THR A 7 -2.56 2.69 -7.56
N ARG A 8 -2.35 1.64 -6.75
CA ARG A 8 -2.93 1.53 -5.41
C ARG A 8 -2.07 2.29 -4.41
N VAL A 9 -2.69 3.18 -3.66
CA VAL A 9 -2.02 4.04 -2.67
C VAL A 9 -2.72 3.94 -1.33
N ILE A 10 -1.97 4.19 -0.24
CA ILE A 10 -2.51 4.34 1.11
C ILE A 10 -2.60 5.83 1.41
N TYR A 11 -3.75 6.26 1.93
CA TYR A 11 -3.92 7.61 2.42
C TYR A 11 -4.43 7.59 3.87
N PRO A 12 -3.96 8.51 4.72
CA PRO A 12 -4.46 8.65 6.09
C PRO A 12 -5.92 9.16 6.06
N THR A 13 -6.77 8.53 6.86
CA THR A 13 -8.14 9.00 7.12
C THR A 13 -8.15 9.88 8.38
N GLU A 14 -9.22 10.66 8.59
CA GLU A 14 -9.39 11.49 9.81
C GLU A 14 -9.25 10.70 11.12
N ASN A 15 -9.51 9.39 11.07
CA ASN A 15 -9.40 8.51 12.23
C ASN A 15 -7.97 7.99 12.49
N GLY A 16 -6.97 8.46 11.74
CA GLY A 16 -5.58 8.00 11.82
C GLY A 16 -5.32 6.64 11.16
N SER A 17 -6.37 5.93 10.75
CA SER A 17 -6.28 4.68 10.00
C SER A 17 -5.91 4.94 8.55
N GLY A 18 -4.98 4.15 7.99
CA GLY A 18 -4.68 4.17 6.56
C GLY A 18 -5.77 3.45 5.76
N SER A 19 -6.32 4.10 4.73
CA SER A 19 -7.24 3.49 3.78
C SER A 19 -6.56 3.31 2.42
N VAL A 20 -6.97 2.26 1.71
CA VAL A 20 -6.43 1.95 0.37
C VAL A 20 -7.38 2.49 -0.69
N GLY A 21 -6.83 3.22 -1.64
CA GLY A 21 -7.56 3.68 -2.82
C GLY A 21 -6.73 3.56 -4.10
N THR A 22 -7.37 3.86 -5.23
CA THR A 22 -6.75 3.77 -6.56
C THR A 22 -6.62 5.16 -7.17
N VAL A 23 -5.44 5.52 -7.64
CA VAL A 23 -5.20 6.82 -8.28
C VAL A 23 -5.95 6.87 -9.62
N LYS A 24 -6.77 7.90 -9.81
CA LYS A 24 -7.47 8.22 -11.07
C LYS A 24 -6.77 9.31 -11.85
N SER A 25 -6.28 10.34 -11.17
CA SER A 25 -5.54 11.42 -11.81
C SER A 25 -4.66 12.15 -10.80
N PHE A 26 -3.68 12.88 -11.32
CA PHE A 26 -2.81 13.76 -10.54
C PHE A 26 -2.74 15.11 -11.26
N GLU A 27 -3.20 16.17 -10.59
CA GLU A 27 -3.22 17.53 -11.15
C GLU A 27 -2.87 18.54 -10.06
N ASN A 28 -2.03 19.53 -10.38
CA ASN A 28 -1.62 20.58 -9.43
C ASN A 28 -1.02 20.06 -8.10
N GLY A 29 -0.36 18.90 -8.09
CA GLY A 29 0.18 18.33 -6.85
C GLY A 29 -0.84 17.56 -6.00
N ILE A 30 -2.08 17.40 -6.51
CA ILE A 30 -3.20 16.73 -5.85
C ILE A 30 -3.53 15.43 -6.57
N TYR A 31 -3.54 14.33 -5.83
CA TYR A 31 -4.05 13.04 -6.30
C TYR A 31 -5.55 12.96 -6.12
N ARG A 32 -6.26 12.60 -7.18
CA ARG A 32 -7.62 12.06 -7.11
C ARG A 32 -7.54 10.56 -6.94
N VAL A 33 -7.93 10.09 -5.76
CA VAL A 33 -7.93 8.68 -5.39
C VAL A 33 -9.37 8.20 -5.28
N GLU A 34 -9.73 7.16 -6.00
CA GLU A 34 -11.00 6.46 -5.83
C GLU A 34 -10.88 5.48 -4.66
N ALA A 35 -11.65 5.74 -3.60
CA ALA A 35 -11.80 4.85 -2.46
C ALA A 35 -12.55 3.57 -2.87
N LYS A 36 -12.42 2.51 -2.08
CA LYS A 36 -13.15 1.25 -2.29
C LYS A 36 -14.67 1.43 -2.35
N ASP A 37 -15.21 2.42 -1.66
CA ASP A 37 -16.64 2.76 -1.66
C ASP A 37 -17.10 3.48 -2.94
N GLY A 38 -16.22 3.66 -3.94
CA GLY A 38 -16.51 4.37 -5.19
C GLY A 38 -16.52 5.90 -5.04
N LYS A 39 -16.12 6.43 -3.88
CA LYS A 39 -15.97 7.87 -3.66
C LYS A 39 -14.59 8.34 -4.12
N ALA A 40 -14.56 9.42 -4.89
CA ALA A 40 -13.31 10.12 -5.21
C ALA A 40 -12.89 11.01 -4.04
N VAL A 41 -11.61 10.95 -3.67
CA VAL A 41 -10.99 11.73 -2.59
C VAL A 41 -9.79 12.47 -3.18
N GLU A 42 -9.72 13.77 -2.92
CA GLU A 42 -8.60 14.63 -3.34
C GLU A 42 -7.59 14.74 -2.20
N LEU A 43 -6.35 14.34 -2.46
CA LEU A 43 -5.30 14.20 -1.46
C LEU A 43 -4.00 14.81 -1.99
N GLU A 44 -3.33 15.61 -1.16
CA GLU A 44 -2.02 16.15 -1.49
C GLU A 44 -0.97 15.03 -1.58
N GLU A 45 0.00 15.18 -2.49
CA GLU A 45 1.12 14.22 -2.63
C GLU A 45 1.81 13.91 -1.30
N ALA A 46 1.99 14.91 -0.44
CA ALA A 46 2.64 14.74 0.86
C ALA A 46 1.89 13.80 1.83
N LYS A 47 0.58 13.60 1.62
CA LYS A 47 -0.27 12.73 2.44
C LYS A 47 -0.43 11.34 1.86
N VAL A 48 -0.16 11.15 0.57
CA VAL A 48 -0.33 9.87 -0.11
C VAL A 48 0.96 9.07 0.00
N LYS A 49 0.85 7.82 0.48
CA LYS A 49 1.97 6.87 0.55
C LYS A 49 1.76 5.74 -0.44
N GLU A 50 2.85 5.30 -1.06
CA GLU A 50 2.81 4.11 -1.92
C GLU A 50 2.35 2.90 -1.09
N PHE A 51 1.36 2.15 -1.57
CA PHE A 51 1.03 0.86 -0.96
C PHE A 51 2.18 -0.10 -1.27
N LYS A 52 3.13 -0.24 -0.33
CA LYS A 52 4.11 -1.32 -0.37
C LYS A 52 3.57 -2.49 0.43
N ALA A 53 3.49 -3.66 -0.19
CA ALA A 53 3.08 -4.90 0.45
C ALA A 53 3.97 -5.33 1.64
N GLY A 54 5.08 -4.61 1.92
CA GLY A 54 5.91 -4.77 3.11
C GLY A 54 5.70 -3.71 4.21
N ASP A 55 4.94 -2.63 3.95
CA ASP A 55 4.62 -1.60 4.96
C ASP A 55 3.44 -2.03 5.83
N PHE A 56 2.54 -2.82 5.26
CA PHE A 56 1.67 -3.69 6.02
C PHE A 56 2.52 -4.87 6.51
N LYS A 57 3.24 -4.68 7.62
CA LYS A 57 3.51 -5.86 8.45
C LYS A 57 2.14 -6.42 8.79
N PRO A 58 1.75 -7.63 8.33
CA PRO A 58 0.73 -8.35 9.09
C PRO A 58 1.20 -8.30 10.54
N GLN A 59 0.29 -8.26 11.50
CA GLN A 59 0.66 -8.57 12.87
C GLN A 59 1.30 -9.95 12.85
N GLU A 60 2.62 -10.00 12.67
CA GLU A 60 3.45 -11.19 12.70
C GLU A 60 3.62 -11.49 14.17
N SER A 61 2.54 -11.99 14.76
CA SER A 61 2.63 -12.83 15.92
C SER A 61 2.36 -14.24 15.42
N GLY A 62 3.42 -14.92 14.95
CA GLY A 62 3.48 -16.38 15.08
C GLY A 62 3.83 -17.24 13.87
N PHE A 63 3.99 -16.75 12.63
CA PHE A 63 4.41 -17.67 11.55
C PHE A 63 5.92 -17.75 11.41
N LYS A 64 6.52 -18.58 12.27
CA LYS A 64 7.91 -19.03 12.16
C LYS A 64 8.10 -19.72 10.82
N HIS A 65 8.58 -18.96 9.84
CA HIS A 65 9.02 -19.44 8.53
C HIS A 65 10.28 -20.32 8.75
N LYS A 66 10.10 -21.59 9.10
CA LYS A 66 11.15 -22.61 8.92
C LYS A 66 10.99 -23.18 7.52
N GLY A 67 11.51 -22.44 6.54
CA GLY A 67 11.60 -22.84 5.15
C GLY A 67 12.85 -22.27 4.51
N ALA A 68 14.02 -22.84 4.86
CA ALA A 68 15.27 -22.73 4.10
C ALA A 68 15.90 -24.13 4.16
N MET A 69 15.71 -24.96 3.13
CA MET A 69 16.47 -25.05 1.88
C MET A 69 17.78 -25.85 1.99
N LEU A 70 17.79 -26.96 1.23
CA LEU A 70 18.89 -27.56 0.46
C LEU A 70 20.07 -28.30 1.14
N GLY A 71 20.39 -29.46 0.52
CA GLY A 71 21.62 -30.26 0.66
C GLY A 71 21.38 -31.51 1.51
N GLY A 72 21.42 -32.75 1.03
CA GLY A 72 22.40 -33.36 0.13
C GLY A 72 23.54 -33.99 0.95
N PHE A 73 23.89 -35.26 0.68
CA PHE A 73 24.83 -36.16 1.40
C PHE A 73 24.27 -36.76 2.70
N GLY A 74 24.24 -38.06 2.96
CA GLY A 74 24.89 -39.23 2.35
C GLY A 74 25.49 -40.04 3.49
N PHE A 75 24.85 -41.14 3.89
CA PHE A 75 25.38 -42.33 4.59
C PHE A 75 24.30 -43.41 4.59
#